data_AF-A0A016QRP2-F1
#
_entry.id   AF-A0A016QRP2-F1
#
_cell.length_a   1.000
_cell.length_b   1.000
_cell.length_c   1.000
_cell.angle_alpha   90.00
_cell.angle_beta   90.00
_cell.angle_gamma   90.00
#
_symmetry.space_group_name_H-M   'P 1'
#
loop_
_entity.id
_entity.type
_entity.pdbx_description
1 polymer ?
#
loop_
_entity_poly.entity_id
_entity_poly.type
_entity_poly.pdbx_seq_one_letter_code
_entity_poly.pdbx_strand_id
1 'polypeptide(L)'
;MRRFPLLVLPVLLLLALLAWGVREARWRGPLYCIGQAGQVWGLAPLPATATPGCPESRSYRQEVREGFARVEQYTLDGWQPRALLPAFQAAGFVPEGHVEDDGDEYAVFLARAGERVQYVADLQPGGRTLITLSGKPR
;
A
#
# COMPACT_ATOMS: atom_id res chain seq x y z
N MET A 1 -16.80 -33.21 33.79
CA MET A 1 -15.45 -32.64 33.97
C MET A 1 -14.84 -32.45 32.59
N ARG A 2 -14.87 -31.22 32.07
CA ARG A 2 -14.42 -30.89 30.72
C ARG A 2 -12.90 -30.70 30.79
N ARG A 3 -12.13 -31.72 30.38
CA ARG A 3 -10.67 -31.64 30.31
C ARG A 3 -10.31 -30.62 29.23
N PHE A 4 -10.11 -29.36 29.61
CA PHE A 4 -9.47 -28.40 28.72
C PHE A 4 -8.08 -28.96 28.38
N PRO A 5 -7.74 -29.12 27.09
CA PRO A 5 -6.45 -29.68 26.74
C PRO A 5 -5.36 -28.70 27.20
N LEU A 6 -4.54 -29.13 28.16
CA LEU A 6 -3.40 -28.41 28.72
C LEU A 6 -2.36 -27.96 27.66
N LEU A 7 -2.52 -28.39 26.41
CA LEU A 7 -1.67 -28.04 25.27
C LEU A 7 -2.15 -26.82 24.47
N VAL A 8 -3.36 -26.29 24.70
CA VAL A 8 -3.88 -25.16 23.88
C VAL A 8 -3.15 -23.85 24.19
N LEU A 9 -2.83 -23.59 25.46
CA LEU A 9 -2.14 -22.36 25.88
C LEU A 9 -0.73 -22.20 25.29
N PRO A 10 0.17 -23.20 25.35
CA PRO A 10 1.52 -23.05 24.80
C PRO A 10 1.52 -22.92 23.27
N VAL A 11 0.57 -23.57 22.58
CA VAL A 11 0.40 -23.44 21.12
C VAL A 11 -0.04 -22.03 20.73
N LEU A 12 -0.99 -21.43 21.47
CA LEU A 12 -1.43 -20.04 21.23
C LEU A 12 -0.30 -19.03 21.49
N LEU A 13 0.50 -19.24 22.54
CA LEU A 13 1.68 -18.41 22.83
C LEU A 13 2.74 -18.49 21.73
N LEU A 14 3.04 -19.69 21.21
CA LEU A 14 3.97 -19.88 20.09
C LEU A 14 3.44 -19.19 18.81
N LEU A 15 2.16 -19.33 18.50
CA LEU A 15 1.55 -18.66 17.34
C LEU A 15 1.58 -17.13 17.47
N ALA A 16 1.34 -16.60 18.68
CA ALA A 16 1.42 -15.16 18.93
C ALA A 16 2.86 -14.63 18.76
N LEU A 17 3.87 -15.36 19.27
CA LEU A 17 5.28 -15.00 19.11
C LEU A 17 5.74 -15.07 17.65
N LEU A 18 5.29 -16.07 16.89
CA LEU A 18 5.56 -16.19 15.46
C LEU A 18 4.92 -15.05 14.67
N ALA A 19 3.64 -14.75 14.95
CA ALA A 19 2.94 -13.63 14.32
C ALA A 19 3.61 -12.28 14.63
N TRP A 20 4.07 -12.08 15.87
CA TRP A 20 4.84 -10.92 16.27
C TRP A 20 6.18 -10.82 15.53
N GLY A 21 6.93 -11.92 15.45
CA GLY A 21 8.22 -11.97 14.75
C GLY A 21 8.10 -11.66 13.26
N VAL A 22 7.07 -12.17 12.59
CA VAL A 22 6.78 -11.87 11.18
C VAL A 22 6.38 -10.39 11.00
N ARG A 23 5.59 -9.84 11.93
CA ARG A 23 5.19 -8.42 11.92
C ARG A 23 6.40 -7.49 12.07
N GLU A 24 7.35 -7.82 12.94
CA GLU A 24 8.59 -7.07 13.12
C GLU A 24 9.55 -7.21 11.93
N ALA A 25 9.66 -8.41 11.36
CA ALA A 25 10.51 -8.67 10.21
C ALA A 25 10.10 -7.84 8.98
N ARG A 26 8.79 -7.58 8.80
CA ARG A 26 8.27 -6.77 7.69
C ARG A 26 8.92 -5.37 7.65
N TRP A 27 9.18 -4.76 8.81
CA TRP A 27 9.75 -3.42 8.94
C TRP A 27 11.23 -3.35 8.54
N ARG A 28 11.90 -4.51 8.47
CA ARG A 28 13.30 -4.64 8.06
C ARG A 28 13.44 -4.89 6.56
N GLY A 29 12.36 -5.27 5.87
CA GLY A 29 12.35 -5.50 4.43
C GLY A 29 12.36 -4.22 3.61
N PRO A 30 12.81 -4.27 2.33
CA PRO A 30 12.86 -3.12 1.45
C PRO A 30 11.47 -2.57 1.06
N LEU A 31 10.40 -3.33 1.29
CA LEU A 31 9.02 -3.02 0.91
C LEU A 31 8.09 -2.82 2.12
N TYR A 32 8.61 -2.42 3.28
CA TYR A 32 7.82 -2.30 4.51
C TYR A 32 6.65 -1.30 4.43
N CYS A 33 6.75 -0.33 3.51
CA CYS A 33 5.70 0.65 3.23
C CYS A 33 4.46 0.02 2.58
N ILE A 34 4.62 -1.12 1.89
CA ILE A 34 3.50 -1.86 1.31
C ILE A 34 2.66 -2.46 2.45
N GLY A 35 1.39 -2.04 2.54
CA GLY A 35 0.48 -2.48 3.60
C GLY A 35 0.26 -3.99 3.55
N GLN A 36 -0.12 -4.49 2.38
CA GLN A 36 -0.38 -5.91 2.11
C GLN A 36 0.37 -6.38 0.87
N ALA A 37 1.27 -7.35 1.05
CA ALA A 37 2.07 -7.89 -0.04
C ALA A 37 1.19 -8.47 -1.16
N GLY A 38 1.54 -8.17 -2.41
CA GLY A 38 0.80 -8.65 -3.59
C GLY A 38 -0.56 -7.97 -3.79
N GLN A 39 -0.86 -6.89 -3.05
CA GLN A 39 -2.08 -6.12 -3.25
C GLN A 39 -1.79 -4.62 -3.43
N VAL A 40 -2.71 -3.96 -4.13
CA VAL A 40 -2.78 -2.51 -4.26
C VAL A 40 -3.64 -1.99 -3.12
N TRP A 41 -3.05 -1.24 -2.20
CA TRP A 41 -3.73 -0.60 -1.07
C TRP A 41 -4.56 -1.55 -0.19
N GLY A 42 -4.34 -2.87 -0.29
CA GLY A 42 -5.17 -3.90 0.36
C GLY A 42 -6.57 -4.04 -0.25
N LEU A 43 -6.76 -3.63 -1.51
CA LEU A 43 -8.05 -3.60 -2.21
C LEU A 43 -8.17 -4.69 -3.28
N ALA A 44 -7.12 -4.89 -4.07
CA ALA A 44 -7.10 -5.84 -5.18
C ALA A 44 -5.70 -6.44 -5.36
N PRO A 45 -5.56 -7.59 -6.04
CA PRO A 45 -4.25 -8.11 -6.45
C PRO A 45 -3.44 -7.09 -7.23
N LEU A 46 -2.14 -7.06 -7.00
CA LEU A 46 -1.20 -6.23 -7.75
C LEU A 46 -1.13 -6.71 -9.21
N PRO A 47 -1.26 -5.83 -10.22
CA PRO A 47 -1.05 -6.21 -11.60
C PRO A 47 0.35 -6.79 -11.81
N ALA A 48 0.47 -7.85 -12.62
CA ALA A 48 1.75 -8.54 -12.85
C ALA A 48 2.83 -7.64 -13.47
N THR A 49 2.43 -6.56 -14.14
CA THR A 49 3.31 -5.54 -14.73
C THR A 49 3.77 -4.47 -13.75
N ALA A 50 3.25 -4.48 -12.52
CA ALA A 50 3.59 -3.48 -11.51
C ALA A 50 4.66 -4.02 -10.54
N THR A 51 5.74 -3.27 -10.38
CA THR A 51 6.79 -3.56 -9.41
C THR A 51 6.60 -2.68 -8.16
N PRO A 52 6.42 -3.27 -6.96
CA PRO A 52 6.27 -2.49 -5.74
C PRO A 52 7.60 -1.86 -5.29
N GLY A 53 7.51 -0.69 -4.66
CA GLY A 53 8.65 0.03 -4.10
C GLY A 53 8.27 0.85 -2.87
N CYS A 54 9.28 1.36 -2.17
CA CYS A 54 9.11 2.42 -1.17
C CYS A 54 9.76 3.71 -1.66
N PRO A 55 9.25 4.89 -1.22
CA PRO A 55 9.84 6.17 -1.57
C PRO A 55 11.34 6.24 -1.27
N GLU A 56 12.09 6.89 -2.15
CA GLU A 56 13.52 7.13 -1.93
C GLU A 56 13.78 8.07 -0.76
N SER A 57 12.86 9.02 -0.52
CA SER A 57 12.93 9.97 0.58
C SER A 57 13.09 9.27 1.93
N ARG A 58 14.14 9.63 2.68
CA ARG A 58 14.40 9.07 4.02
C ARG A 58 13.40 9.57 5.06
N SER A 59 13.05 10.86 5.02
CA SER A 59 12.09 11.45 5.97
C SER A 59 10.69 10.86 5.79
N TYR A 60 10.23 10.71 4.56
CA TYR A 60 8.90 10.15 4.31
C TYR A 60 8.82 8.68 4.72
N ARG A 61 9.89 7.93 4.48
CA ARG A 61 10.07 6.57 4.97
C ARG A 61 10.01 6.49 6.50
N GLN A 62 10.56 7.48 7.21
CA GLN A 62 10.48 7.55 8.66
C GLN A 62 9.05 7.79 9.15
N GLU A 63 8.30 8.70 8.53
CA GLU A 63 6.89 8.94 8.86
C GLU A 63 6.03 7.68 8.73
N VAL A 64 6.30 6.85 7.72
CA VAL A 64 5.62 5.56 7.54
C VAL A 64 5.96 4.57 8.65
N ARG A 65 7.22 4.53 9.09
CA ARG A 65 7.66 3.68 10.22
C ARG A 65 7.04 4.11 11.53
N GLU A 66 6.89 5.42 11.72
CA GLU A 66 6.31 6.02 12.92
C GLU A 66 4.78 5.97 12.91
N GLY A 67 4.17 5.54 11.79
CA GLY A 67 2.72 5.43 11.67
C GLY A 67 2.02 6.78 11.54
N PHE A 68 2.72 7.80 11.03
CA PHE A 68 2.14 9.10 10.69
C PHE A 68 1.55 9.13 9.28
N ALA A 69 2.09 8.31 8.38
CA ALA A 69 1.64 8.22 7.00
C ALA A 69 1.54 6.76 6.52
N ARG A 70 0.72 6.54 5.50
CA ARG A 70 0.76 5.34 4.68
C ARG A 70 1.12 5.74 3.25
N VAL A 71 2.06 5.01 2.65
CA VAL A 71 2.45 5.21 1.25
C VAL A 71 2.72 3.87 0.58
N GLU A 72 2.29 3.73 -0.65
CA GLU A 72 2.61 2.58 -1.50
C GLU A 72 3.02 3.08 -2.87
N GLN A 73 4.16 2.62 -3.39
CA GLN A 73 4.64 2.99 -4.72
C GLN A 73 4.71 1.78 -5.64
N TYR A 74 4.34 2.01 -6.91
CA TYR A 74 4.35 0.99 -7.94
C TYR A 74 4.89 1.55 -9.25
N THR A 75 5.86 0.86 -9.83
CA THR A 75 6.41 1.21 -11.15
C THR A 75 5.84 0.28 -12.21
N LEU A 76 5.40 0.85 -13.34
CA LEU A 76 4.91 0.13 -14.51
C LEU A 76 5.67 0.56 -15.76
N ASP A 77 5.77 -0.34 -16.74
CA ASP A 77 6.32 -0.02 -18.06
C ASP A 77 5.35 0.81 -18.90
N GLY A 78 5.85 1.78 -19.65
CA GLY A 78 5.00 2.69 -20.42
C GLY A 78 4.27 3.73 -19.56
N TRP A 79 3.64 4.70 -20.21
CA TRP A 79 2.75 5.66 -19.58
C TRP A 79 1.36 5.04 -19.39
N GLN A 80 1.04 4.70 -18.15
CA GLN A 80 -0.20 4.03 -17.72
C GLN A 80 -0.71 4.66 -16.41
N PRO A 81 -1.00 5.98 -16.40
CA PRO A 81 -1.27 6.73 -15.17
C PRO A 81 -2.49 6.21 -14.41
N ARG A 82 -3.42 5.56 -15.10
CA ARG A 82 -4.71 5.12 -14.56
C ARG A 82 -4.75 3.63 -14.20
N ALA A 83 -3.63 2.91 -14.30
CA ALA A 83 -3.58 1.44 -14.19
C ALA A 83 -4.14 0.88 -12.88
N LEU A 84 -4.05 1.63 -11.78
CA LEU A 84 -4.50 1.17 -10.47
C LEU A 84 -5.88 1.72 -10.06
N LEU A 85 -6.44 2.70 -10.80
CA LEU A 85 -7.76 3.26 -10.52
C LEU A 85 -8.90 2.23 -10.52
N PRO A 86 -8.93 1.21 -11.40
CA PRO A 86 -10.01 0.22 -11.37
C PRO A 86 -10.12 -0.51 -10.03
N ALA A 87 -9.01 -0.76 -9.33
CA ALA A 87 -9.01 -1.37 -8.00
C ALA A 87 -9.72 -0.48 -6.96
N PHE A 88 -9.47 0.83 -7.02
CA PHE A 88 -10.11 1.81 -6.16
C PHE A 88 -11.61 1.95 -6.47
N GLN A 89 -11.96 2.06 -7.75
CA GLN A 89 -13.35 2.19 -8.20
C GLN A 89 -14.18 0.96 -7.82
N ALA A 90 -13.66 -0.25 -8.06
CA ALA A 90 -14.31 -1.50 -7.65
C ALA A 90 -14.50 -1.60 -6.13
N ALA A 91 -13.60 -1.00 -5.36
CA ALA A 91 -13.70 -0.91 -3.92
C ALA A 91 -14.62 0.22 -3.42
N GLY A 92 -15.23 1.01 -4.33
CA GLY A 92 -16.18 2.08 -4.02
C GLY A 92 -15.55 3.44 -3.74
N PHE A 93 -14.27 3.65 -4.10
CA PHE A 93 -13.67 4.98 -4.09
C PHE A 93 -14.13 5.80 -5.29
N VAL A 94 -14.37 7.08 -5.06
CA VAL A 94 -14.71 8.05 -6.09
C VAL A 94 -13.70 9.21 -6.09
N PRO A 95 -13.40 9.80 -7.26
CA PRO A 95 -12.64 11.05 -7.33
C PRO A 95 -13.29 12.17 -6.53
N GLU A 96 -12.47 12.96 -5.85
CA GLU A 96 -12.85 14.15 -5.10
C GLU A 96 -12.02 15.35 -5.60
N GLY A 97 -12.68 16.46 -5.90
CA GLY A 97 -12.02 17.70 -6.33
C GLY A 97 -11.57 17.67 -7.80
N HIS A 98 -10.48 18.39 -8.07
CA HIS A 98 -9.89 18.49 -9.40
C HIS A 98 -9.01 17.28 -9.70
N VAL A 99 -8.97 16.90 -10.99
CA VAL A 99 -8.06 15.89 -11.51
C VAL A 99 -7.01 16.62 -12.32
N GLU A 100 -5.75 16.49 -11.92
CA GLU A 100 -4.59 16.92 -12.71
C GLU A 100 -4.29 15.85 -13.76
N ASP A 101 -4.09 16.27 -15.00
CA ASP A 101 -3.70 15.40 -16.13
C ASP A 101 -3.06 16.29 -17.21
N ASP A 102 -1.76 16.53 -17.10
CA ASP A 102 -0.98 17.43 -17.99
C ASP A 102 -0.13 16.68 -19.02
N GLY A 103 -0.14 15.34 -18.97
CA GLY A 103 0.50 14.45 -19.94
C GLY A 103 1.77 13.76 -19.41
N ASP A 104 2.40 14.30 -18.38
CA ASP A 104 3.49 13.68 -17.63
C ASP A 104 3.18 13.47 -16.14
N GLU A 105 2.10 14.07 -15.63
CA GLU A 105 1.52 13.81 -14.33
C GLU A 105 0.01 13.47 -14.45
N TYR A 106 -0.46 12.61 -13.55
CA TYR A 106 -1.88 12.41 -13.29
C TYR A 106 -2.10 12.37 -11.77
N ALA A 107 -2.88 13.30 -11.23
CA ALA A 107 -3.13 13.37 -9.79
C ALA A 107 -4.62 13.55 -9.46
N VAL A 108 -5.09 12.79 -8.47
CA VAL A 108 -6.48 12.84 -7.99
C VAL A 108 -6.58 12.41 -6.54
N PHE A 109 -7.47 13.04 -5.77
CA PHE A 109 -7.88 12.49 -4.47
C PHE A 109 -9.04 11.51 -4.65
N LEU A 110 -8.92 10.34 -4.04
CA LEU A 110 -9.93 9.29 -4.04
C LEU A 110 -10.53 9.17 -2.64
N ALA A 111 -11.84 9.18 -2.52
CA ALA A 111 -12.53 9.12 -1.24
C ALA A 111 -13.54 7.97 -1.16
N ARG A 112 -13.65 7.35 0.02
CA ARG A 112 -14.65 6.32 0.34
C ARG A 112 -14.90 6.27 1.84
N ALA A 113 -16.14 6.51 2.29
CA ALA A 113 -16.58 6.26 3.67
C ALA A 113 -15.60 6.73 4.77
N GLY A 114 -15.07 7.97 4.64
CA GLY A 114 -14.12 8.55 5.59
C GLY A 114 -12.65 8.19 5.36
N GLU A 115 -12.34 7.29 4.42
CA GLU A 115 -10.99 7.05 3.89
C GLU A 115 -10.74 8.00 2.71
N ARG A 116 -9.56 8.62 2.68
CA ARG A 116 -9.08 9.44 1.55
C ARG A 116 -7.67 9.02 1.18
N VAL A 117 -7.43 8.87 -0.11
CA VAL A 117 -6.14 8.48 -0.70
C VAL A 117 -5.78 9.49 -1.78
N GLN A 118 -4.59 10.05 -1.71
CA GLN A 118 -4.01 10.78 -2.84
C GLN A 118 -3.39 9.76 -3.79
N TYR A 119 -3.79 9.85 -5.05
CA TYR A 119 -3.26 9.06 -6.15
C TYR A 119 -2.48 10.00 -7.04
N VAL A 120 -1.18 9.75 -7.20
CA VAL A 120 -0.32 10.49 -8.13
C VAL A 120 0.37 9.49 -9.03
N ALA A 121 0.41 9.75 -10.33
CA ALA A 121 1.19 9.00 -11.29
C ALA A 121 2.12 9.97 -12.04
N ASP A 122 3.41 9.70 -11.99
CA ASP A 122 4.46 10.52 -12.60
C ASP A 122 5.13 9.76 -13.74
N LEU A 123 5.34 10.43 -14.88
CA LEU A 123 6.12 9.90 -15.99
C LEU A 123 7.61 9.96 -15.64
N GLN A 124 8.21 8.78 -15.57
CA GLN A 124 9.61 8.60 -15.23
C GLN A 124 10.50 8.53 -16.47
N PRO A 125 11.82 8.81 -16.33
CA PRO A 125 12.79 8.52 -17.36
C PRO A 125 12.67 7.09 -17.90
N GLY A 126 12.77 6.95 -19.22
CA GLY A 126 12.52 5.69 -19.92
C GLY A 126 11.04 5.40 -20.21
N GLY A 127 10.16 6.37 -19.98
CA GLY A 127 8.72 6.27 -20.31
C GLY A 127 7.95 5.36 -19.36
N ARG A 128 8.42 5.15 -18.14
CA ARG A 128 7.75 4.32 -17.12
C ARG A 128 6.78 5.17 -16.31
N THR A 129 5.79 4.55 -15.70
CA THR A 129 4.89 5.24 -14.76
C THR A 129 5.30 4.90 -13.33
N LEU A 130 5.50 5.90 -12.49
CA LEU A 130 5.57 5.73 -11.04
C LEU A 130 4.24 6.16 -10.44
N ILE A 131 3.48 5.23 -9.87
CA ILE A 131 2.25 5.53 -9.15
C ILE A 131 2.55 5.56 -7.66
N THR A 132 2.29 6.69 -7.01
CA THR A 132 2.36 6.89 -5.56
C THR A 132 0.95 7.02 -5.00
N LEU A 133 0.62 6.13 -4.07
CA LEU A 133 -0.60 6.16 -3.27
C LEU A 133 -0.24 6.64 -1.88
N SER A 134 -0.88 7.70 -1.37
CA SER A 134 -0.63 8.19 -0.01
C SER A 134 -1.93 8.48 0.74
N GLY A 135 -1.89 8.35 2.05
CA GLY A 135 -3.07 8.60 2.87
C GLY A 135 -2.79 8.39 4.35
N LYS A 136 -3.88 8.38 5.13
CA LYS A 136 -3.80 8.13 6.57
C LYS A 136 -3.37 6.68 6.86
N PRO A 137 -2.61 6.45 7.94
CA PRO A 137 -2.41 5.11 8.47
C PRO A 137 -3.75 4.48 8.87
N ARG A 138 -3.83 3.14 8.80
CA ARG A 138 -4.99 2.36 9.24
C ARG A 138 -4.89 1.99 10.71
#